data_AF-A0A6A3UXJ2-F1
#
_entry.id   AF-A0A6A3UXJ2-F1
#
_cell.length_a   1.000
_cell.length_b   1.000
_cell.length_c   1.000
_cell.angle_alpha   90.00
_cell.angle_beta   90.00
_cell.angle_gamma   90.00
#
_symmetry.space_group_name_H-M   'P 1'
#
loop_
_entity.id
_entity.type
_entity.pdbx_description
1 polymer ?
#
loop_
_entity_poly.entity_id
_entity_poly.type
_entity_poly.pdbx_seq_one_letter_code
_entity_poly.pdbx_strand_id
1 'polypeptide(L)'
;MKVYELIKKLLEKGLVEHSESPWASPIVIVLKKNGVDIRMCIDYRIVNTFIKLSNYPLPLIDDLLIGFESAMWFMSLDMASGFWAIRMTERAKLISAFVCPFGHFQWVRMPFGLKNAPLVYQAIINNCLWGFVRLPPEEEAEVDQDVLDFLQLECPGGGVPEEKVPALTDTMTVFQRNIPTPSDMGPVLGRSS
;
A
#
# COMPACT_ATOMS: atom_id res chain seq x y z
N MET A 1 -24.54 19.16 6.93
CA MET A 1 -23.20 19.66 7.35
C MET A 1 -22.08 18.61 7.35
N LYS A 2 -22.32 17.31 7.62
CA LYS A 2 -21.22 16.31 7.70
C LYS A 2 -20.34 16.18 6.44
N VAL A 3 -20.92 16.30 5.25
CA VAL A 3 -20.16 16.23 3.97
C VAL A 3 -19.23 17.43 3.82
N TYR A 4 -19.69 18.62 4.17
CA TYR A 4 -18.88 19.83 4.14
C TYR A 4 -17.66 19.72 5.06
N GLU A 5 -17.86 19.24 6.28
CA GLU A 5 -16.77 18.97 7.24
C GLU A 5 -15.75 17.95 6.71
N LEU A 6 -16.20 16.93 5.96
CA LEU A 6 -15.28 15.98 5.33
C LEU A 6 -14.46 16.65 4.22
N ILE A 7 -15.09 17.39 3.32
CA ILE A 7 -14.40 18.10 2.23
C ILE A 7 -13.38 19.09 2.81
N LYS A 8 -13.78 19.87 3.82
CA LYS A 8 -12.89 20.80 4.52
C LYS A 8 -11.65 20.09 5.09
N LYS A 9 -11.85 18.95 5.77
CA LYS A 9 -10.72 18.14 6.29
C LYS A 9 -9.83 17.59 5.18
N LEU A 10 -10.39 17.21 4.04
CA LEU A 10 -9.59 16.71 2.91
C LEU A 10 -8.74 17.83 2.29
N LEU A 11 -9.30 19.04 2.18
CA LEU A 11 -8.59 20.23 1.71
C LEU A 11 -7.48 20.65 2.68
N GLU A 12 -7.78 20.73 3.98
CA GLU A 12 -6.81 21.09 5.03
C GLU A 12 -5.63 20.10 5.07
N LYS A 13 -5.88 18.82 4.81
CA LYS A 13 -4.84 17.78 4.74
C LYS A 13 -4.09 17.74 3.40
N GLY A 14 -4.47 18.56 2.41
CA GLY A 14 -3.88 18.54 1.08
C GLY A 14 -4.07 17.22 0.34
N LEU A 15 -5.16 16.48 0.64
CA LEU A 15 -5.50 15.23 -0.05
C LEU A 15 -6.26 15.51 -1.35
N VAL A 16 -7.05 16.59 -1.35
CA VAL A 16 -7.79 17.09 -2.50
C VAL A 16 -7.50 18.57 -2.69
N GLU A 17 -7.73 19.07 -3.90
CA GLU A 17 -7.61 20.47 -4.28
C GLU A 17 -8.77 20.86 -5.21
N HIS A 18 -8.97 22.16 -5.43
CA HIS A 18 -9.94 22.63 -6.41
C HIS A 18 -9.53 22.18 -7.82
N SER A 19 -10.51 21.76 -8.61
CA SER A 19 -10.27 21.27 -9.97
C SER A 19 -10.89 22.20 -11.01
N GLU A 20 -10.25 22.24 -12.17
CA GLU A 20 -10.78 22.79 -13.42
C GLU A 20 -10.85 21.68 -14.51
N SER A 21 -10.79 20.42 -14.08
CA SER A 21 -10.78 19.27 -14.99
C SER A 21 -12.08 19.16 -15.80
N PRO A 22 -12.03 18.72 -17.06
CA PRO A 22 -13.24 18.37 -17.80
C PRO A 22 -13.96 17.13 -17.23
N TRP A 23 -13.32 16.38 -16.33
CA TRP A 23 -13.90 15.21 -15.69
C TRP A 23 -14.68 15.59 -14.43
N ALA A 24 -15.83 14.92 -14.24
CA ALA A 24 -16.72 15.19 -13.11
C ALA A 24 -17.43 13.90 -12.66
N SER A 25 -16.83 13.17 -11.72
CA SER A 25 -17.48 12.00 -11.10
C SER A 25 -18.35 12.45 -9.91
N PRO A 26 -19.60 11.99 -9.78
CA PRO A 26 -20.44 12.40 -8.65
C PRO A 26 -20.03 11.71 -7.34
N ILE A 27 -20.25 12.39 -6.21
CA ILE A 27 -20.11 11.77 -4.88
C ILE A 27 -21.31 10.90 -4.52
N VAL A 28 -21.06 9.81 -3.81
CA VAL A 28 -22.06 8.92 -3.22
C VAL A 28 -21.81 8.84 -1.72
N ILE A 29 -22.85 9.02 -0.92
CA ILE A 29 -22.74 8.99 0.54
C ILE A 29 -23.35 7.70 1.04
N VAL A 30 -22.57 6.94 1.80
CA VAL A 30 -22.99 5.67 2.40
C VAL A 30 -22.94 5.80 3.92
N LEU A 31 -23.97 5.33 4.62
CA LEU A 31 -23.95 5.28 6.08
C LEU A 31 -23.09 4.10 6.55
N LYS A 32 -22.22 4.33 7.54
CA LYS A 32 -21.51 3.25 8.22
C LYS A 32 -22.50 2.42 9.05
N LYS A 33 -22.08 1.21 9.44
CA LYS A 33 -22.89 0.27 10.27
C LYS A 33 -23.38 0.88 11.59
N ASN A 34 -22.70 1.90 12.10
CA ASN A 34 -23.11 2.60 13.32
C ASN A 34 -24.31 3.55 13.12
N GLY A 35 -24.81 3.73 11.89
CA GLY A 35 -25.97 4.57 11.56
C GLY A 35 -25.73 6.08 11.65
N VAL A 36 -24.60 6.50 12.22
CA VAL A 36 -24.28 7.91 12.48
C VAL A 36 -23.18 8.42 11.56
N ASP A 37 -22.14 7.64 11.31
CA ASP A 37 -21.03 8.07 10.48
C ASP A 37 -21.32 7.87 9.00
N ILE A 38 -20.76 8.77 8.19
CA ILE A 38 -20.89 8.73 6.73
C ILE A 38 -19.54 8.35 6.11
N ARG A 39 -19.59 7.57 5.03
CA ARG A 39 -18.49 7.32 4.11
C ARG A 39 -18.79 8.07 2.82
N MET A 40 -17.88 8.97 2.44
CA MET A 40 -17.92 9.63 1.14
C MET A 40 -17.19 8.73 0.14
N CYS A 41 -17.92 8.26 -0.85
CA CYS A 41 -17.40 7.51 -2.00
C CYS A 41 -17.53 8.38 -3.25
N ILE A 42 -16.72 8.12 -4.26
CA ILE A 42 -16.82 8.76 -5.56
C ILE A 42 -17.18 7.67 -6.57
N ASP A 43 -18.18 7.95 -7.38
CA ASP A 43 -18.63 7.00 -8.37
C ASP A 43 -17.75 7.03 -9.63
N TYR A 44 -16.68 6.25 -9.59
CA TYR A 44 -15.77 6.08 -10.72
C TYR A 44 -16.20 4.98 -11.70
N ARG A 45 -17.44 4.46 -11.65
CA ARG A 45 -17.86 3.35 -12.54
C ARG A 45 -17.63 3.67 -14.01
N ILE A 46 -18.03 4.86 -14.46
CA ILE A 46 -17.84 5.32 -15.84
C ILE A 46 -16.35 5.57 -16.12
N VAL A 47 -15.63 6.25 -15.23
CA VAL A 47 -14.20 6.51 -15.39
C VAL A 47 -13.41 5.19 -15.54
N ASN A 48 -13.78 4.17 -14.76
CA ASN A 48 -13.13 2.87 -14.78
C ASN A 48 -13.34 2.09 -16.10
N THR A 49 -14.39 2.37 -16.89
CA THR A 49 -14.53 1.73 -18.22
C THR A 49 -13.52 2.30 -19.22
N PHE A 50 -13.11 3.57 -19.08
CA PHE A 50 -12.15 4.22 -19.98
C PHE A 50 -10.69 3.98 -19.61
N ILE A 51 -10.39 3.72 -18.35
CA ILE A 51 -9.01 3.46 -17.90
C ILE A 51 -8.55 2.11 -18.51
N LYS A 52 -7.26 1.94 -18.82
CA LYS A 52 -6.70 0.61 -19.15
C LYS A 52 -6.29 -0.10 -17.85
N LEU A 53 -6.65 -1.37 -17.69
CA LEU A 53 -6.23 -2.15 -16.51
C LEU A 53 -4.70 -2.32 -16.52
N SER A 54 -4.07 -2.15 -15.36
CA SER A 54 -2.63 -2.40 -15.21
C SER A 54 -2.34 -3.90 -15.24
N ASN A 55 -1.20 -4.30 -15.78
CA ASN A 55 -0.78 -5.71 -15.89
C ASN A 55 -0.02 -6.21 -14.65
N TYR A 56 -0.16 -5.54 -13.50
CA TYR A 56 0.56 -5.95 -12.30
C TYR A 56 -0.06 -7.22 -11.70
N PRO A 57 0.71 -8.30 -11.50
CA PRO A 57 0.18 -9.55 -10.96
C PRO A 57 -0.15 -9.38 -9.47
N LEU A 58 -1.40 -9.66 -9.10
CA LEU A 58 -1.73 -9.85 -7.69
C LEU A 58 -1.48 -11.32 -7.35
N PRO A 59 -0.75 -11.62 -6.25
CA PRO A 59 -0.50 -12.99 -5.85
C PRO A 59 -1.82 -13.68 -5.45
N LEU A 60 -1.90 -14.99 -5.67
CA LEU A 60 -3.02 -15.78 -5.18
C LEU A 60 -2.91 -15.94 -3.67
N ILE A 61 -4.05 -16.16 -3.02
CA ILE A 61 -4.08 -16.35 -1.57
C ILE A 61 -3.26 -17.57 -1.15
N ASP A 62 -3.30 -18.64 -1.95
CA ASP A 62 -2.57 -19.87 -1.67
C ASP A 62 -1.05 -19.62 -1.75
N ASP A 63 -0.59 -18.88 -2.77
CA ASP A 63 0.83 -18.52 -2.93
C ASP A 63 1.34 -17.70 -1.74
N LEU A 64 0.50 -16.82 -1.18
CA LEU A 64 0.86 -16.00 -0.01
C LEU A 64 0.97 -16.81 1.29
N LEU A 65 0.35 -18.00 1.37
CA LEU A 65 0.32 -18.82 2.58
C LEU A 65 1.42 -19.90 2.60
N ILE A 66 2.14 -20.09 1.49
CA ILE A 66 3.27 -21.01 1.42
C ILE A 66 4.34 -20.55 2.44
N GLY A 67 4.82 -21.48 3.27
CA GLY A 67 5.82 -21.21 4.31
C GLY A 67 5.26 -20.74 5.66
N PHE A 68 3.97 -20.37 5.75
CA PHE A 68 3.35 -19.99 7.03
C PHE A 68 3.29 -21.15 8.02
N GLU A 69 3.23 -22.40 7.55
CA GLU A 69 3.16 -23.60 8.39
C GLU A 69 4.37 -23.79 9.32
N SER A 70 5.53 -23.23 8.97
CA SER A 70 6.76 -23.30 9.78
C SER A 70 6.90 -22.17 10.81
N ALA A 71 6.05 -21.15 10.74
CA ALA A 71 6.16 -19.97 11.60
C ALA A 71 5.35 -20.14 12.90
N MET A 72 6.02 -19.94 14.04
CA MET A 72 5.39 -20.03 15.37
C MET A 72 4.66 -18.75 15.77
N TRP A 73 5.07 -17.60 15.23
CA TRP A 73 4.56 -16.28 15.61
C TRP A 73 4.26 -15.44 14.37
N PHE A 74 3.10 -14.79 14.37
CA PHE A 74 2.66 -13.91 13.28
C PHE A 74 2.42 -12.49 13.78
N MET A 75 2.74 -11.52 12.94
CA MET A 75 2.43 -10.11 13.15
C MET A 75 1.61 -9.62 11.96
N SER A 76 0.42 -9.07 12.24
CA SER A 76 -0.39 -8.38 11.24
C SER A 76 -0.18 -6.88 11.38
N LEU A 77 0.25 -6.23 10.30
CA LEU A 77 0.40 -4.78 10.22
C LEU A 77 -0.65 -4.22 9.24
N ASP A 78 -1.47 -3.28 9.70
CA ASP A 78 -2.45 -2.58 8.86
C ASP A 78 -2.00 -1.15 8.58
N MET A 79 -1.83 -0.80 7.30
CA MET A 79 -1.50 0.56 6.89
C MET A 79 -2.80 1.37 6.75
N ALA A 80 -3.19 2.03 7.84
CA ALA A 80 -4.36 2.89 7.85
C ALA A 80 -4.30 3.95 6.73
N SER A 81 -5.30 3.96 5.85
CA SER A 81 -5.38 4.88 4.70
C SER A 81 -4.19 4.77 3.74
N GLY A 82 -3.65 3.56 3.53
CA GLY A 82 -2.46 3.33 2.70
C GLY A 82 -2.50 3.95 1.30
N PHE A 83 -3.66 4.00 0.64
CA PHE A 83 -3.78 4.63 -0.67
C PHE A 83 -3.45 6.13 -0.65
N TRP A 84 -3.80 6.86 0.42
CA TRP A 84 -3.51 8.29 0.53
C TRP A 84 -2.02 8.61 0.66
N ALA A 85 -1.19 7.61 0.98
CA ALA A 85 0.26 7.78 0.96
C ALA A 85 0.80 7.97 -0.48
N ILE A 86 0.11 7.44 -1.50
CA ILE A 86 0.57 7.49 -2.88
C ILE A 86 0.13 8.80 -3.54
N ARG A 87 1.09 9.53 -4.12
CA ARG A 87 0.81 10.75 -4.89
C ARG A 87 0.31 10.40 -6.29
N MET A 88 -0.67 11.16 -6.75
CA MET A 88 -1.21 11.03 -8.11
C MET A 88 -0.33 11.79 -9.11
N THR A 89 -0.22 11.26 -10.32
CA THR A 89 0.33 12.00 -11.46
C THR A 89 -0.66 13.08 -11.91
N GLU A 90 -0.19 14.18 -12.51
CA GLU A 90 -1.07 15.28 -12.95
C GLU A 90 -2.23 14.80 -13.84
N ARG A 91 -1.95 13.90 -14.78
CA ARG A 91 -2.99 13.27 -15.62
C ARG A 91 -4.03 12.52 -14.79
N ALA A 92 -3.58 11.76 -13.78
CA ALA A 92 -4.48 11.00 -12.94
C ALA A 92 -5.28 11.88 -11.98
N LYS A 93 -4.74 13.02 -11.53
CA LYS A 93 -5.48 14.01 -10.75
C LYS A 93 -6.70 14.50 -11.53
N LEU A 94 -6.50 14.92 -12.79
CA LEU A 94 -7.60 15.38 -13.64
C LEU A 94 -8.70 14.32 -13.80
N ILE A 95 -8.34 13.05 -14.01
CA ILE A 95 -9.30 11.94 -14.15
C ILE A 95 -10.04 11.66 -12.83
N SER A 96 -9.38 11.87 -11.69
CA SER A 96 -9.96 11.69 -10.36
C SER A 96 -10.88 12.84 -9.92
N ALA A 97 -11.14 13.81 -10.80
CA ALA A 97 -11.97 14.94 -10.46
C ALA A 97 -13.42 14.53 -10.16
N PHE A 98 -13.98 15.11 -9.11
CA PHE A 98 -15.30 14.81 -8.60
C PHE A 98 -16.09 16.07 -8.25
N VAL A 99 -17.41 15.97 -8.36
CA VAL A 99 -18.34 17.06 -8.09
C VAL A 99 -19.18 16.75 -6.85
N CYS A 100 -19.33 17.76 -6.01
CA CYS A 100 -20.24 17.75 -4.87
C CYS A 100 -21.01 19.07 -4.81
N PRO A 101 -22.07 19.18 -3.97
CA PRO A 101 -22.83 20.43 -3.83
C PRO A 101 -22.00 21.65 -3.39
N PHE A 102 -20.78 21.44 -2.89
CA PHE A 102 -19.88 22.50 -2.41
C PHE A 102 -18.81 22.90 -3.42
N GLY A 103 -18.76 22.26 -4.59
CA GLY A 103 -17.81 22.60 -5.64
C GLY A 103 -17.23 21.38 -6.36
N HIS A 104 -16.22 21.68 -7.17
CA HIS A 104 -15.50 20.74 -8.01
C HIS A 104 -14.06 20.60 -7.52
N PHE A 105 -13.64 19.36 -7.32
CA PHE A 105 -12.39 19.01 -6.64
C PHE A 105 -11.69 17.85 -7.35
N GLN A 106 -10.40 17.73 -7.18
CA GLN A 106 -9.59 16.61 -7.68
C GLN A 106 -8.68 16.06 -6.58
N TRP A 107 -8.27 14.80 -6.72
CA TRP A 107 -7.40 14.17 -5.74
C TRP A 107 -5.93 14.42 -6.05
N VAL A 108 -5.18 14.81 -5.03
CA VAL A 108 -3.71 14.92 -5.06
C VAL A 108 -3.07 13.57 -4.67
N ARG A 109 -3.77 12.79 -3.84
CA ARG A 109 -3.37 11.45 -3.37
C ARG A 109 -4.34 10.39 -3.86
N MET A 110 -3.90 9.15 -4.02
CA MET A 110 -4.70 8.12 -4.67
C MET A 110 -6.05 7.87 -3.95
N PRO A 111 -7.19 8.11 -4.61
CA PRO A 111 -8.50 7.87 -4.01
C PRO A 111 -8.90 6.41 -4.05
N PHE A 112 -9.86 6.06 -3.19
CA PHE A 112 -10.59 4.80 -3.30
C PHE A 112 -11.49 4.79 -4.54
N GLY A 113 -11.72 3.60 -5.10
CA GLY A 113 -12.68 3.38 -6.19
C GLY A 113 -12.10 3.43 -7.61
N LEU A 114 -10.87 3.93 -7.79
CA LEU A 114 -10.16 3.80 -9.07
C LEU A 114 -9.68 2.36 -9.28
N LYS A 115 -9.90 1.80 -10.47
CA LYS A 115 -9.64 0.38 -10.72
C LYS A 115 -8.17 -0.04 -10.58
N ASN A 116 -7.23 0.84 -10.90
CA ASN A 116 -5.80 0.54 -10.82
C ASN A 116 -5.21 0.82 -9.43
N ALA A 117 -5.98 1.41 -8.50
CA ALA A 117 -5.50 1.76 -7.17
C ALA A 117 -4.90 0.58 -6.38
N PRO A 118 -5.56 -0.59 -6.25
CA PRO A 118 -4.99 -1.72 -5.53
C PRO A 118 -3.73 -2.28 -6.20
N LEU A 119 -3.70 -2.31 -7.54
CA LEU A 119 -2.55 -2.80 -8.31
C LEU A 119 -1.31 -1.92 -8.10
N VAL A 120 -1.49 -0.61 -8.19
CA VAL A 120 -0.41 0.36 -7.95
C VAL A 120 0.05 0.30 -6.50
N TYR A 121 -0.87 0.15 -5.55
CA TYR A 121 -0.53 0.00 -4.13
C TYR A 121 0.32 -1.25 -3.89
N GLN A 122 -0.08 -2.40 -4.43
CA GLN A 122 0.68 -3.64 -4.31
C GLN A 122 2.09 -3.50 -4.90
N ALA A 123 2.20 -2.91 -6.09
CA ALA A 123 3.50 -2.66 -6.74
C ALA A 123 4.43 -1.81 -5.86
N ILE A 124 3.89 -0.74 -5.27
CA ILE A 124 4.68 0.13 -4.40
C ILE A 124 5.10 -0.60 -3.12
N ILE A 125 4.19 -1.35 -2.48
CA ILE A 125 4.51 -2.11 -1.27
C ILE A 125 5.57 -3.19 -1.56
N ASN A 126 5.44 -3.94 -2.66
CA ASN A 126 6.43 -4.93 -3.05
C ASN A 126 7.80 -4.29 -3.28
N ASN A 127 7.85 -3.14 -3.96
CA ASN A 127 9.11 -2.41 -4.16
C ASN A 127 9.72 -1.89 -2.85
N CYS A 128 8.89 -1.38 -1.93
CA CYS A 128 9.35 -0.91 -0.62
C CYS A 128 9.86 -2.03 0.27
N LEU A 129 9.23 -3.21 0.19
CA LEU A 129 9.56 -4.37 1.01
C LEU A 129 10.59 -5.30 0.36
N TRP A 130 10.96 -5.06 -0.90
CA TRP A 130 11.88 -5.91 -1.65
C TRP A 130 13.18 -6.20 -0.87
N GLY A 131 13.78 -5.18 -0.26
CA GLY A 131 15.01 -5.33 0.53
C GLY A 131 14.82 -5.99 1.91
N PHE A 132 13.59 -6.25 2.34
CA PHE A 132 13.26 -6.89 3.62
C PHE A 132 12.65 -8.29 3.48
N VAL A 133 12.09 -8.59 2.30
CA VAL A 133 11.34 -9.81 2.01
C VAL A 133 12.17 -10.79 1.17
N ARG A 134 13.30 -10.37 0.59
CA ARG A 134 14.18 -11.28 -0.16
C ARG A 134 15.03 -12.16 0.76
N LEU A 135 15.04 -13.43 0.36
CA LEU A 135 15.53 -14.63 1.02
C LEU A 135 17.06 -14.58 1.25
N PRO A 136 17.61 -15.46 2.10
CA PRO A 136 19.05 -15.65 2.22
C PRO A 136 19.72 -15.92 0.84
N PRO A 137 21.03 -15.61 0.70
CA PRO A 137 21.74 -15.58 -0.59
C PRO A 137 21.69 -16.87 -1.42
N GLU A 138 21.41 -18.01 -0.78
CA GLU A 138 21.32 -19.33 -1.40
C GLU A 138 20.08 -19.47 -2.30
N GLU A 139 18.97 -18.80 -1.97
CA GLU A 139 17.70 -18.87 -2.72
C GLU A 139 17.52 -17.73 -3.72
N GLU A 140 18.25 -16.61 -3.57
CA GLU A 140 18.32 -15.56 -4.61
C GLU A 140 19.01 -16.04 -5.89
N ALA A 141 19.92 -17.01 -5.77
CA ALA A 141 20.66 -17.57 -6.90
C ALA A 141 19.78 -18.42 -7.84
N GLU A 142 18.58 -18.83 -7.41
CA GLU A 142 17.63 -19.59 -8.22
C GLU A 142 16.52 -18.73 -8.85
N VAL A 143 16.50 -17.41 -8.61
CA VAL A 143 15.46 -16.54 -9.15
C VAL A 143 15.65 -16.33 -10.65
N ASP A 144 14.66 -16.79 -11.42
CA ASP A 144 14.63 -16.80 -12.88
C ASP A 144 14.87 -15.39 -13.48
N GLN A 145 15.75 -15.32 -14.48
CA GLN A 145 16.23 -14.06 -15.08
C GLN A 145 15.09 -13.22 -15.69
N ASP A 146 14.03 -13.88 -16.14
CA ASP A 146 12.84 -13.25 -16.72
C ASP A 146 12.09 -12.35 -15.70
N VAL A 147 12.14 -12.67 -14.40
CA VAL A 147 11.49 -11.88 -13.35
C VAL A 147 12.29 -10.61 -13.04
N LEU A 148 13.61 -10.68 -13.11
CA LEU A 148 14.50 -9.55 -12.89
C LEU A 148 14.39 -8.53 -14.03
N ASP A 149 14.32 -9.02 -15.27
CA ASP A 149 14.12 -8.19 -16.46
C ASP A 149 12.75 -7.49 -16.48
N PHE A 150 11.70 -8.16 -16.02
CA PHE A 150 10.37 -7.54 -15.87
C PHE A 150 10.36 -6.38 -14.86
N LEU A 151 11.15 -6.50 -13.79
CA LEU A 151 11.22 -5.50 -12.72
C LEU A 151 12.25 -4.38 -12.97
N GLN A 152 13.05 -4.48 -14.05
CA GLN A 152 14.11 -3.52 -14.41
C GLN A 152 15.11 -3.29 -13.27
N LEU A 153 15.48 -4.35 -12.55
CA LEU A 153 16.47 -4.31 -11.49
C LEU A 153 17.78 -4.93 -11.98
N GLU A 154 18.89 -4.19 -11.92
CA GLU A 154 20.22 -4.74 -12.20
C GLU A 154 20.77 -5.44 -10.95
N CYS A 155 21.09 -6.74 -11.07
CA CYS A 155 21.90 -7.42 -10.08
C CYS A 155 23.36 -6.94 -10.17
N PRO A 156 24.03 -6.59 -9.06
CA PRO A 156 25.47 -6.36 -9.09
C PRO A 156 26.15 -7.68 -9.45
N GLY A 157 26.75 -7.73 -10.64
CA GLY A 157 27.34 -8.93 -11.22
C GLY A 157 28.36 -9.63 -10.31
N GLY A 158 28.33 -10.97 -10.38
CA GLY A 158 29.17 -11.85 -9.58
C GLY A 158 30.65 -11.84 -9.94
N GLY A 159 31.44 -12.36 -8.98
CA GLY A 159 32.82 -12.79 -9.15
C GLY A 159 33.82 -12.08 -8.24
N VAL A 160 33.95 -12.52 -6.98
CA VAL A 160 35.19 -12.35 -6.20
C VAL A 160 35.48 -13.65 -5.44
N PRO A 161 36.72 -14.19 -5.45
CA PRO A 161 37.05 -15.47 -4.81
C PRO A 161 36.95 -15.40 -3.29
N GLU A 162 36.63 -16.54 -2.66
CA GLU A 162 36.68 -16.72 -1.19
C GLU A 162 38.05 -16.32 -0.63
N GLU A 163 38.09 -15.23 0.14
CA GLU A 163 39.13 -15.01 1.16
C GLU A 163 38.48 -15.11 2.54
N LYS A 164 38.93 -16.11 3.32
CA LYS A 164 38.61 -16.25 4.74
C LYS A 164 39.16 -15.04 5.51
N VAL A 165 38.28 -14.24 6.11
CA VAL A 165 38.65 -13.18 7.06
C VAL A 165 38.09 -13.53 8.45
N PRO A 166 38.90 -13.47 9.53
CA PRO A 166 38.59 -14.10 10.81
C PRO A 166 37.51 -13.36 11.62
N ALA A 167 36.88 -14.11 12.52
CA ALA A 167 35.83 -13.65 13.43
C ALA A 167 36.32 -12.48 14.31
N LEU A 168 35.70 -11.31 14.09
CA LEU A 168 35.71 -10.17 15.00
C LEU A 168 34.27 -9.92 15.47
N THR A 169 33.73 -10.88 16.21
CA THR A 169 32.55 -10.67 17.06
C THR A 169 33.03 -10.08 18.38
N ASP A 170 33.40 -8.80 18.39
CA ASP A 170 33.55 -8.02 19.62
C ASP A 170 33.71 -6.55 19.26
N THR A 171 32.61 -5.93 18.85
CA THR A 171 32.27 -4.50 19.04
C THR A 171 31.16 -4.13 18.05
N MET A 172 29.90 -4.25 18.46
CA MET A 172 28.90 -3.18 18.31
C MET A 172 27.52 -3.60 18.85
N THR A 173 27.19 -2.98 19.99
CA THR A 173 25.84 -2.73 20.55
C THR A 173 24.75 -3.78 20.35
N VAL A 174 24.77 -4.77 21.24
CA VAL A 174 23.61 -5.61 21.60
C VAL A 174 22.54 -4.71 22.26
N PHE A 175 21.38 -4.55 21.62
CA PHE A 175 20.17 -4.10 22.34
C PHE A 175 19.70 -5.26 23.24
N GLN A 176 20.13 -5.27 24.50
CA GLN A 176 19.58 -6.20 25.49
C GLN A 176 18.13 -5.79 25.80
N ARG A 177 17.16 -6.60 25.35
CA ARG A 177 15.78 -6.54 25.85
C ARG A 177 15.61 -7.57 26.95
N ASN A 178 15.83 -7.16 28.19
CA ASN A 178 15.32 -7.87 29.37
C ASN A 178 13.89 -7.38 29.64
N ILE A 179 12.89 -8.08 29.11
CA ILE A 179 11.50 -7.95 29.57
C ILE A 179 10.93 -9.36 29.72
N PRO A 180 10.48 -9.78 30.91
CA PRO A 180 9.81 -11.07 31.09
C PRO A 180 8.45 -11.07 30.39
N THR A 181 8.11 -12.17 29.73
CA THR A 181 6.82 -12.41 29.08
C THR A 181 5.67 -12.40 30.09
N PRO A 182 4.59 -11.62 29.89
CA PRO A 182 3.38 -11.74 30.70
C PRO A 182 2.61 -13.01 30.29
N SER A 183 2.11 -13.75 31.28
CA SER A 183 1.57 -15.10 31.12
C SER A 183 0.09 -15.19 30.75
N ASP A 184 -0.56 -14.13 30.24
CA ASP A 184 -1.94 -14.22 29.74
C ASP A 184 -2.26 -13.11 28.73
N MET A 185 -2.46 -13.46 27.45
CA MET A 185 -3.07 -12.56 26.46
C MET A 185 -4.44 -13.10 26.05
N GLY A 186 -5.49 -12.41 26.49
CA GLY A 186 -6.86 -12.61 26.01
C GLY A 186 -7.05 -12.16 24.54
N PRO A 187 -8.21 -12.42 23.93
CA PRO A 187 -8.40 -12.28 22.49
C PRO A 187 -8.34 -10.81 22.05
N VAL A 188 -7.52 -10.55 21.03
CA VAL A 188 -7.35 -9.22 20.41
C VAL A 188 -8.58 -8.90 19.55
N LEU A 189 -9.39 -7.94 19.99
CA LEU A 189 -10.48 -7.37 19.21
C LEU A 189 -9.94 -6.39 18.16
N GLY A 190 -9.92 -6.80 16.90
CA GLY A 190 -9.68 -5.89 15.77
C GLY A 190 -10.86 -4.94 15.56
N ARG A 191 -10.59 -3.62 15.59
CA ARG A 191 -11.52 -2.59 15.10
C ARG A 191 -11.11 -2.14 13.71
N SER A 192 -11.95 -2.37 12.71
CA SER A 192 -11.80 -1.80 11.35
C SER A 192 -12.29 -0.34 11.31
N SER A 193 -11.54 0.53 10.63
CA SER A 193 -11.91 1.94 10.37
C SER A 193 -12.85 2.11 9.16
#